data_AF-A0A833DR35-F1
#
_entry.id   AF-A0A833DR35-F1
#
_cell.length_a   1.000
_cell.length_b   1.000
_cell.length_c   1.000
_cell.angle_alpha   90.00
_cell.angle_beta   90.00
_cell.angle_gamma   90.00
#
_symmetry.space_group_name_H-M   'P 1'
#
loop_
_entity.id
_entity.type
_entity.pdbx_description
1 polymer ?
#
loop_
_entity_poly.entity_id
_entity_poly.type
_entity_poly.pdbx_seq_one_letter_code
_entity_poly.pdbx_strand_id
1 'polypeptide(L)'
;MKYIKDEMVKPIIIGGVIGGVLSSIPTIACLNCCCLLYILSGVITAYLMSKKFNPTDKDYIIAGGLSGGIAVLIKWLSMLIGFIIFGTMVPFMINYCPNKLLYMKMTGAMVPSMMVFRIFFFPIYIIIGAIFGAIGGILYGKLKE
;
A
#
# COMPACT_ATOMS: atom_id res chain seq x y z
N MET A 1 16.68 -14.55 14.65
CA MET A 1 15.86 -14.21 13.46
C MET A 1 16.31 -15.04 12.26
N LYS A 2 15.90 -16.33 12.17
CA LYS A 2 16.37 -17.28 11.15
C LYS A 2 15.20 -17.87 10.35
N TYR A 3 14.19 -17.04 10.06
CA TYR A 3 12.91 -17.46 9.45
C TYR A 3 12.70 -16.94 8.02
N ILE A 4 13.54 -16.01 7.53
CA ILE A 4 13.46 -15.48 6.17
C ILE A 4 14.61 -16.09 5.39
N LYS A 5 14.31 -16.93 4.38
CA LYS A 5 15.33 -17.42 3.46
C LYS A 5 15.65 -16.30 2.46
N ASP A 6 16.91 -16.14 2.04
CA ASP A 6 17.27 -15.11 1.05
C ASP A 6 16.44 -15.21 -0.26
N GLU A 7 16.03 -16.43 -0.59
CA GLU A 7 15.15 -16.73 -1.72
C GLU A 7 13.75 -16.11 -1.60
N MET A 8 13.32 -15.79 -0.39
CA MET A 8 12.02 -15.19 -0.06
C MET A 8 12.01 -13.68 -0.19
N VAL A 9 13.17 -13.02 -0.04
CA VAL A 9 13.25 -11.56 -0.04
C VAL A 9 12.85 -10.99 -1.41
N LYS A 10 13.33 -11.60 -2.50
CA LYS A 10 12.97 -11.20 -3.87
C LYS A 10 11.45 -11.21 -4.14
N PRO A 11 10.72 -12.32 -3.92
CA PRO A 11 9.27 -12.36 -4.18
C PRO A 11 8.46 -11.47 -3.23
N ILE A 12 8.92 -11.26 -1.99
CA ILE A 12 8.30 -10.33 -1.04
C ILE A 12 8.36 -8.90 -1.57
N ILE A 13 9.54 -8.46 -2.02
CA ILE A 13 9.72 -7.11 -2.56
C ILE A 13 8.92 -6.95 -3.85
N ILE A 14 8.99 -7.91 -4.77
CA ILE A 14 8.28 -7.84 -6.06
C ILE A 14 6.76 -7.76 -5.86
N GLY A 15 6.18 -8.65 -5.05
CA GLY A 15 4.74 -8.64 -4.81
C GLY A 15 4.28 -7.42 -4.03
N GLY A 16 5.08 -6.95 -3.06
CA GLY A 16 4.81 -5.71 -2.34
C GLY A 16 4.86 -4.47 -3.23
N VAL A 17 5.83 -4.38 -4.14
CA VAL A 17 5.94 -3.26 -5.10
C VAL A 17 4.77 -3.25 -6.07
N ILE A 18 4.46 -4.40 -6.67
CA ILE A 18 3.32 -4.51 -7.59
C ILE A 18 2.03 -4.14 -6.86
N GLY A 19 1.79 -4.72 -5.68
CA GLY A 19 0.61 -4.41 -4.85
C GLY A 19 0.51 -2.94 -4.45
N GLY A 20 1.63 -2.33 -4.07
CA GLY A 20 1.70 -0.92 -3.69
C GLY A 20 1.42 0.01 -4.86
N VAL A 21 2.04 -0.23 -6.02
CA VAL A 21 1.81 0.56 -7.24
C VAL A 21 0.37 0.44 -7.71
N LEU A 22 -0.21 -0.76 -7.72
CA LEU A 22 -1.63 -0.94 -8.06
C LEU A 22 -2.56 -0.22 -7.06
N SER A 23 -2.20 -0.20 -5.77
CA SER A 23 -2.97 0.49 -4.72
C SER A 23 -2.84 2.02 -4.77
N SER A 24 -1.85 2.55 -5.48
CA SER A 24 -1.70 3.98 -5.75
C SER A 24 -2.63 4.49 -6.87
N ILE A 25 -3.19 3.59 -7.70
CA ILE A 25 -4.07 3.97 -8.82
C ILE A 25 -5.50 4.21 -8.30
N PRO A 26 -6.01 5.47 -8.28
CA PRO A 26 -7.30 5.80 -7.65
C PRO A 26 -8.51 5.17 -8.34
N THR A 27 -8.43 4.95 -9.65
CA THR A 27 -9.51 4.35 -10.48
C THR A 27 -9.82 2.91 -10.08
N ILE A 28 -8.83 2.16 -9.58
CA ILE A 28 -9.02 0.79 -9.10
C ILE A 28 -9.42 0.79 -7.61
N ALA A 29 -9.05 1.81 -6.85
CA ALA A 29 -9.39 1.95 -5.44
C ALA A 29 -10.90 2.19 -5.17
N CYS A 30 -11.67 2.67 -6.16
CA CYS A 30 -13.13 2.83 -6.05
C CYS A 30 -13.91 1.53 -6.33
N LEU A 31 -13.41 0.65 -7.21
CA LEU A 31 -14.04 -0.64 -7.48
C LEU A 31 -13.63 -1.73 -6.48
N ASN A 32 -12.52 -1.52 -5.76
CA ASN A 32 -11.90 -2.56 -4.95
C ASN A 32 -11.93 -2.16 -3.47
N CYS A 33 -12.83 -2.77 -2.70
CA CYS A 33 -12.88 -2.71 -1.24
C CYS A 33 -11.45 -2.75 -0.70
N CYS A 34 -11.06 -1.75 0.11
CA CYS A 34 -9.70 -1.26 0.44
C CYS A 34 -8.58 -2.29 0.70
N CYS A 35 -8.92 -3.57 0.79
CA CYS A 35 -8.09 -4.68 1.20
C CYS A 35 -7.77 -5.67 0.07
N LEU A 36 -8.55 -5.69 -1.02
CA LEU A 36 -8.39 -6.71 -2.08
C LEU A 36 -7.04 -6.60 -2.79
N LEU A 37 -6.52 -5.39 -2.97
CA LEU A 37 -5.21 -5.16 -3.58
C LEU A 37 -4.06 -5.63 -2.67
N TYR A 38 -4.24 -5.58 -1.34
CA TYR A 38 -3.28 -6.15 -0.39
C TYR A 38 -3.37 -7.68 -0.36
N ILE A 39 -4.56 -8.26 -0.53
CA ILE A 39 -4.71 -9.71 -0.74
C ILE A 39 -3.98 -10.10 -2.03
N LEU A 40 -4.18 -9.35 -3.12
CA LEU A 40 -3.53 -9.60 -4.39
C LEU A 40 -2.00 -9.55 -4.28
N SER A 41 -1.45 -8.59 -3.53
CA SER A 41 0.01 -8.52 -3.30
C SER A 41 0.53 -9.79 -2.61
N GLY A 42 -0.20 -10.29 -1.61
CA GLY A 42 0.11 -11.54 -0.94
C GLY A 42 0.04 -12.76 -1.86
N VAL A 43 -1.00 -12.84 -2.70
CA VAL A 43 -1.17 -13.90 -3.71
C VAL A 43 -0.01 -13.89 -4.71
N ILE A 44 0.38 -12.71 -5.21
CA ILE A 44 1.49 -12.57 -6.17
C ILE A 44 2.81 -13.03 -5.53
N THR A 45 3.08 -12.62 -4.30
CA THR A 45 4.28 -13.08 -3.56
C THR A 45 4.27 -14.59 -3.37
N ALA A 46 3.14 -15.18 -2.98
CA ALA A 46 2.98 -16.62 -2.83
C ALA A 46 3.18 -17.38 -4.14
N TYR A 47 2.61 -16.88 -5.25
CA TYR A 47 2.82 -17.42 -6.59
C TYR A 47 4.30 -17.43 -7.01
N LEU A 48 5.00 -16.31 -6.81
CA LEU A 48 6.43 -16.21 -7.12
C LEU A 48 7.30 -17.12 -6.24
N MET A 49 6.95 -17.28 -4.96
CA MET A 49 7.62 -18.24 -4.07
C MET A 49 7.43 -19.66 -4.55
N SER A 50 6.18 -20.01 -4.87
CA SER A 50 5.78 -21.33 -5.37
C SER A 50 6.48 -21.78 -6.64
N LYS A 51 7.02 -20.85 -7.43
CA LYS A 51 7.82 -21.13 -8.63
C LYS A 51 9.29 -21.39 -8.35
N LYS A 52 9.83 -20.92 -7.22
CA LYS A 52 11.26 -21.01 -6.91
C LYS A 52 11.60 -22.17 -5.99
N PHE A 53 10.74 -22.44 -5.01
CA PHE A 53 10.92 -23.51 -4.03
C PHE A 53 9.54 -24.00 -3.57
N ASN A 54 9.51 -25.08 -2.76
CA ASN A 54 8.31 -25.55 -2.09
C ASN A 54 8.16 -24.85 -0.72
N PRO A 55 7.31 -23.80 -0.60
CA PRO A 55 7.14 -23.05 0.63
C PRO A 55 6.22 -23.81 1.57
N THR A 56 6.47 -23.69 2.88
CA THR A 56 5.55 -24.21 3.90
C THR A 56 4.39 -23.23 4.11
N ASP A 57 3.26 -23.68 4.65
CA ASP A 57 2.13 -22.81 5.04
C ASP A 57 2.56 -21.57 5.85
N LYS A 58 3.52 -21.75 6.77
CA LYS A 58 4.09 -20.66 7.57
C LYS A 58 4.85 -19.64 6.74
N ASP A 59 5.53 -20.10 5.69
CA ASP A 59 6.32 -19.23 4.80
C ASP A 59 5.40 -18.33 3.97
N TYR A 60 4.26 -18.86 3.51
CA TYR A 60 3.25 -18.08 2.79
C TYR A 60 2.62 -16.97 3.65
N ILE A 61 2.35 -17.25 4.91
CA ILE A 61 1.81 -16.27 5.87
C ILE A 61 2.79 -15.11 6.04
N ILE A 62 4.04 -15.44 6.36
CA ILE A 62 5.09 -14.46 6.67
C ILE A 62 5.39 -13.63 5.42
N ALA A 63 5.56 -14.29 4.27
CA ALA A 63 5.86 -13.60 3.03
C ALA A 63 4.71 -12.74 2.52
N GLY A 64 3.48 -13.26 2.60
CA GLY A 64 2.27 -12.52 2.25
C GLY A 64 2.12 -11.28 3.12
N GLY A 65 2.29 -11.41 4.44
CA GLY A 65 2.17 -10.28 5.35
C GLY A 65 3.26 -9.22 5.15
N LEU A 66 4.51 -9.64 4.95
CA LEU A 66 5.61 -8.71 4.65
C LEU A 66 5.38 -7.98 3.32
N SER A 67 4.88 -8.68 2.29
CA SER A 67 4.54 -8.05 1.01
C SER A 67 3.41 -7.01 1.15
N GLY A 68 2.39 -7.31 1.96
CA GLY A 68 1.27 -6.40 2.23
C GLY A 68 1.71 -5.15 3.00
N GLY A 69 2.64 -5.31 3.95
CA GLY A 69 3.27 -4.17 4.63
C GLY A 69 4.06 -3.27 3.67
N ILE A 70 4.85 -3.85 2.77
CA ILE A 70 5.59 -3.10 1.73
C ILE A 70 4.62 -2.38 0.78
N ALA A 71 3.51 -3.01 0.41
CA ALA A 71 2.49 -2.37 -0.44
C ALA A 71 1.90 -1.11 0.20
N VAL A 72 1.63 -1.14 1.52
CA VAL A 72 1.15 0.04 2.27
C VAL A 72 2.22 1.13 2.33
N LEU A 73 3.49 0.76 2.54
CA LEU A 73 4.61 1.71 2.54
C LEU A 73 4.71 2.47 1.22
N ILE A 74 4.61 1.75 0.09
CA ILE A 74 4.71 2.35 -1.24
C ILE A 74 3.51 3.24 -1.53
N LYS A 75 2.30 2.80 -1.16
CA LYS A 75 1.09 3.64 -1.28
C LYS A 75 1.22 4.93 -0.49
N TRP A 76 1.71 4.84 0.75
CA TRP A 76 1.91 6.00 1.60
C TRP A 76 2.96 6.96 1.02
N LEU A 77 4.06 6.42 0.49
CA LEU A 77 5.10 7.21 -0.16
C LEU A 77 4.59 7.93 -1.42
N SER A 78 3.84 7.23 -2.27
CA SER A 78 3.22 7.77 -3.48
C SER A 78 2.24 8.91 -3.14
N MET A 79 1.48 8.74 -2.06
CA MET A 79 0.55 9.74 -1.57
C MET A 79 1.26 10.97 -0.98
N LEU A 80 2.37 10.79 -0.25
CA LEU A 80 3.20 11.91 0.22
C LEU A 80 3.72 12.74 -0.95
N ILE A 81 4.21 12.09 -2.00
CA ILE A 81 4.68 12.76 -3.21
C ILE A 81 3.54 13.56 -3.86
N GLY A 82 2.35 12.96 -4.01
CA GLY A 82 1.18 13.66 -4.54
C GLY A 82 0.79 14.88 -3.69
N PHE A 83 0.92 14.78 -2.37
CA PHE A 83 0.63 15.87 -1.45
C PHE A 83 1.64 17.02 -1.55
N ILE A 84 2.93 16.72 -1.69
CA ILE A 84 3.98 17.73 -1.88
C ILE A 84 3.74 18.49 -3.19
N ILE A 85 3.45 17.76 -4.28
CA ILE A 85 3.15 18.37 -5.59
C ILE A 85 1.89 19.23 -5.51
N PHE A 86 0.82 18.73 -4.88
CA PHE A 86 -0.40 19.52 -4.71
C PHE A 86 -0.16 20.76 -3.86
N GLY A 87 0.58 20.62 -2.75
CA GLY A 87 0.94 21.72 -1.86
C GLY A 87 1.75 22.82 -2.54
N THR A 88 2.66 22.48 -3.47
CA THR A 88 3.44 23.47 -4.24
C THR A 88 2.64 24.09 -5.39
N MET A 89 1.63 23.41 -5.93
CA MET A 89 0.74 23.95 -6.97
C MET A 89 -0.38 24.85 -6.44
N VAL A 90 -0.82 24.65 -5.19
CA VAL A 90 -1.83 25.49 -4.52
C VAL A 90 -1.51 27.00 -4.55
N PRO A 91 -0.30 27.48 -4.20
CA PRO A 91 0.01 28.92 -4.26
C PRO A 91 -0.02 29.49 -5.69
N PHE A 92 0.28 28.68 -6.71
CA PHE A 92 0.18 29.11 -8.11
C PHE A 92 -1.29 29.24 -8.55
N MET A 93 -2.16 28.30 -8.18
CA MET A 93 -3.59 28.36 -8.51
C MET A 93 -4.32 29.51 -7.80
N ILE A 94 -3.89 29.87 -6.58
CA ILE A 94 -4.47 30.97 -5.80
C ILE A 94 -4.33 32.33 -6.51
N ASN A 95 -3.34 32.51 -7.39
CA ASN A 95 -3.17 33.75 -8.16
C ASN A 95 -4.08 33.86 -9.38
N TYR A 96 -4.66 32.75 -9.85
CA TYR A 96 -5.56 32.71 -11.01
C TYR A 96 -7.05 32.60 -10.64
N CYS A 97 -7.39 32.51 -9.34
CA CYS A 97 -8.76 32.28 -8.88
C CYS A 97 -9.36 33.56 -8.25
N PRO A 98 -10.59 33.98 -8.62
CA PRO A 98 -11.17 35.24 -8.14
C PRO A 98 -11.55 35.21 -6.65
N ASN A 99 -11.87 34.04 -6.09
CA ASN A 99 -12.28 33.88 -4.68
C ASN A 99 -11.12 33.38 -3.80
N LYS A 100 -10.10 34.25 -3.63
CA LYS A 100 -8.88 33.98 -2.83
C LYS A 100 -9.16 33.54 -1.39
N LEU A 101 -10.18 34.14 -0.75
CA LEU A 101 -10.55 33.89 0.65
C LEU A 101 -11.16 32.50 0.88
N LEU A 102 -12.03 32.05 -0.04
CA LEU A 102 -12.70 30.74 0.06
C LEU A 102 -11.70 29.61 -0.17
N TYR A 103 -10.78 29.79 -1.13
CA TYR A 103 -9.74 28.82 -1.44
C TYR A 103 -8.73 28.69 -0.29
N MET A 104 -8.29 29.80 0.32
CA MET A 104 -7.43 29.78 1.51
C MET A 104 -8.07 29.09 2.70
N LYS A 105 -9.39 29.25 2.89
CA LYS A 105 -10.10 28.62 4.01
C LYS A 105 -10.26 27.11 3.80
N MET A 106 -10.49 26.66 2.56
CA MET A 106 -10.54 25.24 2.22
C MET A 106 -9.16 24.58 2.26
N THR A 107 -8.14 25.16 1.61
CA THR A 107 -6.79 24.57 1.57
C THR A 107 -6.08 24.68 2.92
N GLY A 108 -6.19 25.81 3.62
CA GLY A 108 -5.53 26.02 4.92
C GLY A 108 -6.09 25.16 6.05
N ALA A 109 -7.37 24.79 6.01
CA ALA A 109 -7.99 24.00 7.08
C ALA A 109 -8.08 22.49 6.77
N MET A 110 -8.38 22.09 5.53
CA MET A 110 -8.55 20.66 5.19
C MET A 110 -7.23 19.95 4.89
N VAL A 111 -6.26 20.63 4.26
CA VAL A 111 -5.02 20.00 3.80
C VAL A 111 -4.14 19.58 4.98
N PRO A 112 -3.90 20.42 6.02
CA PRO A 112 -3.09 20.02 7.18
C PRO A 112 -3.80 18.99 8.05
N SER A 113 -5.11 19.14 8.26
CA SER A 113 -5.89 18.24 9.12
C SER A 113 -5.97 16.82 8.54
N MET A 114 -6.13 16.66 7.22
CA MET A 114 -6.08 15.35 6.58
C MET A 114 -4.69 14.72 6.60
N MET A 115 -3.61 15.51 6.58
CA MET A 115 -2.24 15.00 6.64
C MET A 115 -1.90 14.45 8.02
N VAL A 116 -2.23 15.18 9.09
CA VAL A 116 -2.01 14.74 10.49
C VAL A 116 -2.79 13.47 10.77
N PHE A 117 -4.06 13.40 10.36
CA PHE A 117 -4.89 12.21 10.54
C PHE A 117 -4.27 11.00 9.81
N ARG A 118 -3.74 11.17 8.60
CA ARG A 118 -3.13 10.05 7.85
C ARG A 118 -1.81 9.55 8.45
N ILE A 119 -0.98 10.44 9.00
CA ILE A 119 0.26 10.05 9.69
C ILE A 119 -0.07 9.24 10.94
N PHE A 120 -1.08 9.65 11.71
CA PHE A 120 -1.46 8.96 12.94
C PHE A 120 -2.05 7.57 12.69
N PHE A 121 -2.80 7.40 11.59
CA PHE A 121 -3.41 6.11 11.22
C PHE A 121 -2.48 5.20 10.40
N PHE A 122 -1.32 5.68 9.97
CA PHE A 122 -0.34 4.90 9.21
C PHE A 122 0.03 3.52 9.82
N PRO A 123 0.37 3.40 11.12
CA PRO A 123 0.67 2.10 11.72
C PRO A 123 -0.52 1.14 11.64
N ILE A 124 -1.74 1.63 11.80
CA ILE A 124 -2.98 0.83 11.67
C ILE A 124 -3.10 0.32 10.23
N TYR A 125 -2.84 1.16 9.23
CA TYR A 125 -2.87 0.74 7.82
C TYR A 125 -1.80 -0.30 7.49
N ILE A 126 -0.59 -0.20 8.06
CA ILE A 126 0.44 -1.24 7.89
C ILE A 126 -0.04 -2.57 8.44
N ILE A 127 -0.60 -2.58 9.65
CA ILE A 127 -1.11 -3.80 10.30
C ILE A 127 -2.21 -4.42 9.43
N ILE A 128 -3.16 -3.61 8.96
CA ILE A 128 -4.22 -4.05 8.06
C ILE A 128 -3.62 -4.64 6.77
N GLY A 129 -2.71 -3.93 6.11
CA GLY A 129 -2.06 -4.42 4.89
C GLY A 129 -1.30 -5.73 5.10
N ALA A 130 -0.62 -5.88 6.24
CA ALA A 130 0.05 -7.11 6.60
C ALA A 130 -0.93 -8.27 6.85
N ILE A 131 -2.05 -8.04 7.54
CA ILE A 131 -3.08 -9.07 7.76
C ILE A 131 -3.67 -9.53 6.42
N PHE A 132 -4.08 -8.59 5.57
CA PHE A 132 -4.68 -8.92 4.27
C PHE A 132 -3.68 -9.54 3.29
N GLY A 133 -2.42 -9.10 3.31
CA GLY A 133 -1.34 -9.75 2.57
C GLY A 133 -1.09 -11.18 3.05
N ALA A 134 -1.10 -11.43 4.36
CA ALA A 134 -0.95 -12.77 4.91
C ALA A 134 -2.12 -13.68 4.50
N ILE A 135 -3.37 -13.17 4.54
CA ILE A 135 -4.56 -13.89 4.07
C ILE A 135 -4.40 -14.27 2.59
N GLY A 136 -3.95 -13.34 1.75
CA GLY A 136 -3.70 -13.62 0.32
C GLY A 136 -2.64 -14.69 0.10
N GLY A 137 -1.57 -14.67 0.92
CA GLY A 137 -0.53 -15.70 0.88
C GLY A 137 -1.06 -17.10 1.21
N ILE A 138 -1.83 -17.22 2.29
CA ILE A 138 -2.46 -18.49 2.71
C ILE A 138 -3.44 -19.00 1.66
N LEU A 139 -4.28 -18.10 1.14
CA LEU A 139 -5.32 -18.46 0.17
C LEU A 139 -4.70 -19.13 -1.05
N TYR A 140 -3.59 -18.58 -1.55
CA TYR A 140 -2.85 -19.17 -2.66
C TYR A 140 -2.19 -20.50 -2.27
N GLY A 141 -1.61 -20.60 -1.07
CA GLY A 141 -1.02 -21.85 -0.56
C GLY A 141 -2.04 -23.00 -0.53
N LYS A 142 -3.24 -22.74 -0.01
CA LYS A 142 -4.34 -23.71 0.06
C LYS A 142 -4.96 -24.07 -1.29
N LEU A 143 -4.86 -23.19 -2.29
CA LEU A 143 -5.35 -23.45 -3.65
C LEU A 143 -4.39 -24.34 -4.47
N LYS A 144 -3.14 -24.48 -4.01
CA LYS A 144 -2.10 -25.26 -4.69
C LYS A 144 -1.96 -26.68 -4.13
N GLU A 145 -2.36 -26.92 -2.87
CA GLU A 145 -2.58 -28.27 -2.32
C GLU A 145 -3.69 -29.01 -3.09
#